data_AF-T1HRP0-F1
#
_entry.id   AF-T1HRP0-F1
#
_cell.length_a   1.000
_cell.length_b   1.000
_cell.length_c   1.000
_cell.angle_alpha   90.00
_cell.angle_beta   90.00
_cell.angle_gamma   90.00
#
_symmetry.space_group_name_H-M   'P 1'
#
loop_
_entity.id
_entity.type
_entity.pdbx_description
1 polymer ?
#
loop_
_entity_poly.entity_id
_entity_poly.type
_entity_poly.pdbx_seq_one_letter_code
_entity_poly.pdbx_strand_id
1 'polypeptide(L)'
;MILNVFLKSDSAWALEDAEVEREMTGLAGLYGNKGGVFMKFKLHGQKFCIVNSHFHAHDEGLSYRIQDYKEVNNGREEFCYVSSDYIFWLGDLNFRIQEKDEYSAQKIYRMIQDKQLAALYQQDQLKIAKDSGKIFRGYQEASIKFAPTFKLVVDSG
;
A
#
# COMPACT_ATOMS: atom_id res chain seq x y z
N MET A 1 -10.69 5.96 5.58
CA MET A 1 -9.62 6.09 4.56
C MET A 1 -10.07 7.16 3.57
N ILE A 2 -9.16 8.01 3.11
CA ILE A 2 -9.49 9.13 2.23
C ILE A 2 -8.50 9.11 1.06
N LEU A 3 -8.98 9.34 -0.16
CA LEU A 3 -8.17 9.52 -1.35
C LEU A 3 -8.62 10.80 -2.05
N ASN A 4 -7.71 11.76 -2.19
CA ASN A 4 -7.93 13.00 -2.94
C ASN A 4 -6.89 13.08 -4.05
N VAL A 5 -7.35 13.38 -5.27
CA VAL A 5 -6.49 13.65 -6.42
C VAL A 5 -6.74 15.08 -6.86
N PHE A 6 -5.67 15.88 -6.90
CA PHE A 6 -5.74 17.28 -7.32
C PHE A 6 -5.08 17.44 -8.68
N LEU A 7 -5.73 18.20 -9.56
CA LEU A 7 -5.25 18.50 -10.90
C LEU A 7 -5.00 20.01 -11.01
N LYS A 8 -3.94 20.40 -11.72
CA LYS A 8 -3.72 21.81 -12.06
C LYS A 8 -4.87 22.32 -12.93
N SER A 9 -5.33 23.54 -12.67
CA SER A 9 -6.50 24.11 -13.36
C SER A 9 -6.31 24.23 -14.87
N ASP A 10 -5.09 24.50 -15.34
CA ASP A 10 -4.70 24.55 -16.75
C ASP A 10 -4.85 23.21 -17.49
N SER A 11 -4.97 22.10 -16.75
CA SER A 11 -5.08 20.74 -17.26
C SER A 11 -6.48 20.15 -17.10
N ALA A 12 -7.41 20.89 -16.47
CA ALA A 12 -8.74 20.39 -16.12
C ALA A 12 -9.57 19.96 -17.34
N TRP A 13 -9.35 20.59 -18.50
CA TRP A 13 -10.04 20.27 -19.75
C TRP A 13 -9.74 18.85 -20.27
N ALA A 14 -8.63 18.25 -19.83
CA ALA A 14 -8.17 16.93 -20.28
C ALA A 14 -8.61 15.79 -19.36
N LEU A 15 -9.35 16.08 -18.28
CA LEU A 15 -9.88 15.09 -17.34
C LEU A 15 -11.19 14.51 -17.87
N GLU A 16 -11.28 13.18 -17.93
CA GLU A 16 -12.49 12.46 -18.33
C GLU A 16 -12.74 11.27 -17.40
N ASP A 17 -13.98 10.79 -17.34
CA ASP A 17 -14.40 9.53 -16.69
C ASP A 17 -13.89 9.36 -15.24
N ALA A 18 -13.89 10.43 -14.46
CA ALA A 18 -13.47 10.39 -13.05
C ALA A 18 -14.54 9.70 -12.19
N GLU A 19 -14.23 8.52 -11.67
CA GLU A 19 -15.11 7.72 -10.82
C GLU A 19 -14.34 7.19 -9.60
N VAL A 20 -15.06 6.90 -8.52
CA VAL A 20 -14.51 6.36 -7.27
C VAL A 20 -15.35 5.18 -6.81
N GLU A 21 -14.67 4.15 -6.30
CA GLU A 21 -15.30 2.99 -5.65
C GLU A 21 -14.45 2.55 -4.45
N ARG A 22 -15.00 1.69 -3.60
CA ARG A 22 -14.31 1.15 -2.42
C ARG A 22 -14.58 -0.34 -2.23
N GLU A 23 -13.61 -1.00 -1.60
CA GLU A 23 -13.71 -2.38 -1.15
C GLU A 23 -13.44 -2.43 0.36
N MET A 24 -14.27 -3.14 1.11
CA MET A 24 -14.16 -3.26 2.57
C MET A 24 -13.74 -4.68 2.94
N THR A 25 -12.67 -4.84 3.72
CA THR A 25 -12.11 -6.17 4.05
C THR A 25 -12.25 -6.54 5.53
N GLY A 26 -12.78 -5.62 6.36
CA GLY A 26 -13.00 -5.88 7.79
C GLY A 26 -14.15 -6.86 8.04
N LEU A 27 -13.94 -7.83 8.94
CA LEU A 27 -14.94 -8.75 9.51
C LEU A 27 -15.90 -9.32 8.45
N ALA A 28 -15.33 -10.07 7.49
CA ALA A 28 -16.03 -10.67 6.34
C ALA A 28 -16.71 -9.63 5.42
N GLY A 29 -16.13 -8.44 5.28
CA GLY A 29 -16.63 -7.35 4.44
C GLY A 29 -17.82 -6.58 5.03
N LEU A 30 -18.30 -6.94 6.22
CA LEU A 30 -19.51 -6.37 6.82
C LEU A 30 -19.22 -5.15 7.71
N TYR A 31 -18.07 -5.12 8.40
CA TYR A 31 -17.76 -4.10 9.39
C TYR A 31 -16.25 -3.87 9.52
N GLY A 32 -15.82 -2.61 9.50
CA GLY A 32 -14.43 -2.26 9.82
C GLY A 32 -13.98 -0.95 9.17
N ASN A 33 -12.71 -0.61 9.36
CA ASN A 33 -12.07 0.55 8.72
C ASN A 33 -10.93 0.14 7.77
N LYS A 34 -10.92 -1.14 7.37
CA LYS A 34 -9.91 -1.79 6.54
C LYS A 34 -10.45 -2.08 5.14
N GLY A 35 -9.56 -2.04 4.16
CA GLY A 35 -9.88 -2.28 2.75
C GLY A 35 -9.14 -1.32 1.83
N GLY A 36 -9.83 -0.82 0.79
CA GLY A 36 -9.28 0.11 -0.17
C GLY A 36 -10.31 1.07 -0.77
N VAL A 37 -9.83 2.24 -1.17
CA VAL A 37 -10.57 3.21 -1.99
C VAL A 37 -9.80 3.35 -3.29
N PHE A 38 -10.48 3.23 -4.41
CA PHE A 38 -9.86 3.32 -5.73
C PHE A 38 -10.58 4.36 -6.59
N MET A 39 -9.79 5.14 -7.32
CA MET A 39 -10.24 6.16 -8.25
C MET A 39 -9.70 5.83 -9.64
N LYS A 40 -10.57 5.85 -10.65
CA LYS A 40 -10.16 5.80 -12.05
C LYS A 40 -10.48 7.12 -12.72
N PHE A 41 -9.67 7.51 -13.69
CA PHE A 41 -9.92 8.64 -14.56
C PHE A 41 -9.06 8.51 -15.81
N LYS A 42 -9.38 9.29 -16.85
CA LYS A 42 -8.48 9.55 -17.96
C LYS A 42 -7.92 10.96 -17.85
N LEU A 43 -6.65 11.10 -18.16
CA LEU A 43 -5.99 12.40 -18.28
C LEU A 43 -5.13 12.41 -19.54
N HIS A 44 -5.40 13.35 -20.46
CA HIS A 44 -4.75 13.40 -21.78
C HIS A 44 -4.84 12.07 -22.55
N GLY A 45 -5.99 11.40 -22.46
CA GLY A 45 -6.25 10.11 -23.11
C GLY A 45 -5.57 8.90 -22.44
N GLN A 46 -4.76 9.10 -21.40
CA GLN A 46 -4.14 8.02 -20.63
C GLN A 46 -5.06 7.60 -19.48
N LYS A 47 -5.19 6.30 -19.23
CA LYS A 47 -6.05 5.71 -18.20
C LYS A 47 -5.28 5.51 -16.90
N PHE A 48 -5.75 6.15 -15.84
CA PHE A 48 -5.18 6.05 -14.50
C PHE A 48 -6.09 5.25 -13.57
N CYS A 49 -5.49 4.47 -12.69
CA CYS A 49 -6.13 3.83 -11.55
C CYS A 49 -5.29 4.11 -10.29
N ILE A 50 -5.84 4.83 -9.33
CA ILE A 50 -5.18 5.17 -8.07
C ILE A 50 -5.86 4.40 -6.94
N VAL A 51 -5.10 3.61 -6.19
CA VAL A 51 -5.59 2.80 -5.09
C VAL A 51 -4.95 3.29 -3.80
N ASN A 52 -5.77 3.63 -2.80
CA ASN A 52 -5.34 3.81 -1.41
C ASN A 52 -5.86 2.63 -0.58
N SER A 53 -5.03 2.02 0.25
CA SER A 53 -5.44 0.91 1.12
C SER A 53 -5.03 1.10 2.58
N HIS A 54 -5.77 0.44 3.46
CA HIS A 54 -5.43 0.28 4.88
C HIS A 54 -5.72 -1.17 5.23
N PHE A 55 -4.67 -1.98 5.33
CA PHE A 55 -4.79 -3.41 5.58
C PHE A 55 -4.72 -3.77 7.07
N HIS A 56 -5.05 -5.01 7.41
CA HIS A 56 -5.08 -5.53 8.77
C HIS A 56 -3.78 -5.25 9.53
N ALA A 57 -3.95 -4.68 10.72
CA ALA A 57 -2.86 -4.33 11.63
C ALA A 57 -2.37 -5.56 12.43
N HIS A 58 -1.40 -5.31 13.31
CA HIS A 58 -0.75 -6.28 14.22
C HIS A 58 0.22 -7.25 13.54
N ASP A 59 1.25 -7.67 14.28
CA ASP A 59 2.41 -8.37 13.71
C ASP A 59 2.06 -9.76 13.17
N GLU A 60 1.14 -10.46 13.83
CA GLU A 60 0.58 -11.76 13.45
C GLU A 60 -0.32 -11.71 12.19
N GLY A 61 -0.62 -10.50 11.69
CA GLY A 61 -1.60 -10.27 10.62
C GLY A 61 -1.16 -10.54 9.18
N LEU A 62 -0.03 -11.21 8.92
CA LEU A 62 0.51 -11.34 7.55
C LEU A 62 -0.46 -12.03 6.58
N SER A 63 -1.08 -13.14 6.99
CA SER A 63 -2.06 -13.86 6.18
C SER A 63 -3.28 -12.98 5.87
N TYR A 64 -3.77 -12.24 6.86
CA TYR A 64 -4.88 -11.30 6.71
C TYR A 64 -4.54 -10.14 5.76
N ARG A 65 -3.33 -9.57 5.83
CA ARG A 65 -2.89 -8.53 4.88
C ARG A 65 -2.79 -9.04 3.44
N ILE A 66 -2.33 -10.28 3.26
CA ILE A 66 -2.31 -10.92 1.93
C ILE A 66 -3.75 -11.12 1.42
N GLN A 67 -4.68 -11.50 2.30
CA GLN A 67 -6.09 -11.65 1.96
C GLN A 67 -6.72 -10.30 1.61
N ASP A 68 -6.48 -9.25 2.40
CA ASP A 68 -6.94 -7.89 2.11
C ASP A 68 -6.47 -7.42 0.73
N TYR A 69 -5.19 -7.64 0.42
CA TYR A 69 -4.64 -7.29 -0.89
C TYR A 69 -5.43 -7.97 -2.02
N LYS A 70 -5.74 -9.27 -1.87
CA LYS A 70 -6.46 -10.01 -2.91
C LYS A 70 -7.89 -9.49 -3.09
N GLU A 71 -8.60 -9.25 -2.00
CA GLU A 71 -9.96 -8.70 -2.04
C GLU A 71 -9.97 -7.32 -2.68
N VAL A 72 -9.11 -6.40 -2.22
CA VAL A 72 -8.99 -5.06 -2.81
C VAL A 72 -8.54 -5.12 -4.27
N ASN A 73 -7.65 -6.04 -4.63
CA ASN A 73 -7.20 -6.16 -6.02
C ASN A 73 -8.31 -6.68 -6.93
N ASN A 74 -9.16 -7.60 -6.46
CA ASN A 74 -10.30 -8.07 -7.21
C ASN A 74 -11.30 -6.92 -7.45
N GLY A 75 -11.68 -6.17 -6.41
CA GLY A 75 -12.56 -5.00 -6.56
C GLY A 75 -11.98 -3.93 -7.49
N ARG A 76 -10.66 -3.70 -7.41
CA ARG A 76 -9.93 -2.83 -8.35
C ARG A 76 -10.01 -3.34 -9.79
N GLU A 77 -9.85 -4.64 -10.03
CA GLU A 77 -9.89 -5.23 -11.39
C GLU A 77 -11.28 -5.17 -12.01
N GLU A 78 -12.32 -5.26 -11.20
CA GLU A 78 -13.71 -5.10 -11.64
C GLU A 78 -14.04 -3.63 -11.96
N PHE A 79 -13.48 -2.69 -11.19
CA PHE A 79 -13.80 -1.27 -11.32
C PHE A 79 -12.92 -0.48 -12.30
N CYS A 80 -11.60 -0.62 -12.20
CA CYS A 80 -10.64 0.11 -13.03
C CYS A 80 -10.59 -0.48 -14.44
N TYR A 81 -10.04 0.28 -15.39
CA TYR A 81 -9.90 -0.22 -16.75
C TYR A 81 -8.95 -1.43 -16.79
N VAL A 82 -9.39 -2.52 -17.44
CA VAL A 82 -8.56 -3.72 -17.67
C VAL A 82 -7.22 -3.36 -18.34
N SER A 83 -7.24 -2.35 -19.22
CA SER A 83 -6.08 -1.77 -19.90
C SER A 83 -5.68 -0.41 -19.32
N SER A 84 -5.64 -0.28 -17.99
CA SER A 84 -5.09 0.93 -17.36
C SER A 84 -3.62 1.11 -17.76
N ASP A 85 -3.26 2.31 -18.22
CA ASP A 85 -1.88 2.63 -18.61
C ASP A 85 -1.00 2.81 -17.36
N TYR A 86 -1.57 3.40 -16.31
CA TYR A 86 -0.89 3.62 -15.03
C TYR A 86 -1.75 3.16 -13.86
N ILE A 87 -1.14 2.36 -12.98
CA ILE A 87 -1.74 1.94 -11.73
C ILE A 87 -0.82 2.32 -10.58
N PHE A 88 -1.31 3.16 -9.68
CA PHE A 88 -0.60 3.54 -8.45
C PHE A 88 -1.31 2.92 -7.26
N TRP A 89 -0.58 2.17 -6.44
CA TRP A 89 -1.10 1.61 -5.20
C TRP A 89 -0.31 2.15 -4.02
N LEU A 90 -0.99 2.79 -3.08
CA LEU A 90 -0.42 3.40 -1.89
C LEU A 90 -1.28 3.14 -0.65
N GLY A 91 -0.80 3.58 0.51
CA GLY A 91 -1.55 3.57 1.76
C GLY A 91 -0.81 2.90 2.92
N ASP A 92 -1.53 2.69 4.02
CA ASP A 92 -1.03 1.96 5.18
C ASP A 92 -1.25 0.46 4.99
N LEU A 93 -0.34 -0.16 4.25
CA LEU A 93 -0.39 -1.59 3.94
C LEU A 93 -0.10 -2.47 5.18
N ASN A 94 0.34 -1.88 6.29
CA ASN A 94 0.57 -2.53 7.58
C ASN A 94 1.54 -3.74 7.59
N PHE A 95 2.28 -3.99 6.51
CA PHE A 95 3.35 -4.98 6.52
C PHE A 95 4.45 -4.57 7.50
N ARG A 96 5.04 -5.57 8.15
CA ARG A 96 5.98 -5.37 9.25
C ARG A 96 7.36 -5.89 8.88
N ILE A 97 8.36 -5.51 9.66
CA ILE A 97 9.61 -6.26 9.71
C ILE A 97 9.29 -7.63 10.32
N GLN A 98 9.77 -8.71 9.70
CA GLN A 98 9.53 -10.05 10.20
C GLN A 98 10.28 -10.23 11.53
N GLU A 99 9.53 -10.21 12.64
CA GLU A 99 10.05 -10.50 13.97
C GLU A 99 10.31 -12.01 14.12
N LYS A 100 11.48 -12.46 13.67
CA LYS A 100 12.06 -13.73 14.11
C LYS A 100 12.83 -13.48 15.42
N ASP A 101 13.24 -14.55 16.11
CA ASP A 101 14.05 -14.48 17.35
C ASP A 101 15.27 -13.54 17.25
N GLU A 102 15.75 -13.29 16.03
CA GLU A 102 16.87 -12.40 15.75
C GLU A 102 16.53 -10.91 15.60
N TYR A 103 15.26 -10.46 15.50
CA TYR A 103 14.91 -9.06 15.18
C TYR A 103 14.01 -8.42 16.24
N SER A 104 14.49 -8.37 17.49
CA SER A 104 13.80 -7.63 18.55
C SER A 104 13.73 -6.12 18.28
N ALA A 105 12.75 -5.44 18.88
CA ALA A 105 12.58 -3.99 18.77
C ALA A 105 13.86 -3.20 19.09
N GLN A 106 14.61 -3.62 20.12
CA GLN A 106 15.87 -2.97 20.49
C GLN A 106 16.94 -3.14 19.41
N LYS A 107 17.01 -4.31 18.76
CA LYS A 107 17.95 -4.54 17.66
C LYS A 107 17.55 -3.74 16.43
N ILE A 108 16.27 -3.73 16.06
CA ILE A 108 15.76 -2.91 14.94
C ILE A 108 16.12 -1.43 15.18
N TYR A 109 15.91 -0.92 16.39
CA TYR A 109 16.28 0.46 16.74
C TYR A 109 17.78 0.72 16.55
N ARG A 110 18.65 -0.18 17.01
CA ARG A 110 20.12 -0.07 16.78
C ARG A 110 20.47 -0.09 15.30
N MET A 111 19.88 -0.98 14.52
CA MET A 111 20.11 -1.04 13.06
C MET A 111 19.72 0.27 12.37
N ILE A 112 18.65 0.94 12.83
CA ILE A 112 18.26 2.26 12.32
C ILE A 112 19.30 3.31 12.67
N GLN A 113 19.79 3.35 13.91
CA GLN A 113 20.85 4.29 14.35
C GLN A 113 22.15 4.09 13.56
N ASP A 114 22.50 2.83 13.30
CA ASP A 114 23.70 2.45 12.53
C ASP A 114 23.51 2.58 11.01
N LYS A 115 22.37 3.14 10.55
CA LYS A 115 22.00 3.30 9.13
C LYS A 115 21.99 2.00 8.32
N GLN A 116 21.77 0.86 8.97
CA GLN A 116 21.68 -0.46 8.35
C GLN A 116 20.30 -0.73 7.72
N LEU A 117 19.74 0.28 7.04
CA LEU A 117 18.38 0.25 6.51
C LEU A 117 18.19 -0.82 5.42
N ALA A 118 19.20 -1.04 4.59
CA ALA A 118 19.14 -2.04 3.51
C ALA A 118 19.01 -3.48 4.06
N ALA A 119 19.70 -3.78 5.17
CA ALA A 119 19.62 -5.08 5.83
C ALA A 119 18.26 -5.27 6.52
N LEU A 120 17.74 -4.20 7.16
CA LEU A 120 16.42 -4.21 7.77
C LEU A 120 15.33 -4.44 6.71
N TYR A 121 15.42 -3.79 5.55
CA TYR A 121 14.47 -3.96 4.44
C TYR A 121 14.45 -5.39 3.88
N GLN A 122 15.52 -6.18 4.00
CA GLN A 122 15.47 -7.59 3.59
C GLN A 122 14.49 -8.43 4.43
N GLN A 123 14.12 -7.95 5.62
CA GLN A 123 13.16 -8.61 6.50
C GLN A 123 11.74 -8.03 6.37
N ASP A 124 11.52 -7.10 5.45
CA ASP A 124 10.21 -6.50 5.24
C ASP A 124 9.22 -7.53 4.65
N GLN A 125 8.07 -7.71 5.31
CA GLN A 125 7.07 -8.69 4.91
C GLN A 125 6.46 -8.39 3.53
N LEU A 126 6.29 -7.10 3.15
CA LEU A 126 5.75 -6.72 1.84
C LEU A 126 6.72 -7.14 0.75
N LYS A 127 8.01 -6.80 0.91
CA LYS A 127 9.09 -7.23 0.02
C LYS A 127 9.09 -8.75 -0.16
N ILE A 128 9.15 -9.50 0.93
CA ILE A 128 9.21 -10.97 0.88
C ILE A 128 7.98 -11.55 0.18
N ALA A 129 6.78 -11.04 0.50
CA ALA A 129 5.54 -11.51 -0.10
C ALA A 129 5.45 -11.17 -1.61
N LYS A 130 5.88 -9.97 -2.00
CA LYS A 130 5.97 -9.53 -3.39
C LYS A 130 7.00 -10.35 -4.19
N ASP A 131 8.21 -10.54 -3.66
CA ASP A 131 9.28 -11.31 -4.29
C ASP A 131 8.91 -12.79 -4.45
N SER A 132 8.12 -13.34 -3.52
CA SER A 132 7.55 -14.69 -3.64
C SER A 132 6.44 -14.78 -4.70
N GLY A 133 6.05 -13.66 -5.32
CA GLY A 133 4.98 -13.58 -6.29
C GLY A 133 3.59 -13.82 -5.71
N LYS A 134 3.36 -13.63 -4.41
CA LYS A 134 2.03 -13.84 -3.81
C LYS A 134 1.11 -12.64 -3.99
N ILE A 135 1.69 -11.43 -4.01
CA ILE A 135 0.99 -10.15 -4.06
C ILE A 135 1.76 -9.17 -4.95
N PHE A 136 1.12 -8.09 -5.39
CA PHE A 136 1.73 -6.99 -6.15
C PHE A 136 2.56 -7.43 -7.37
N ARG A 137 2.10 -8.47 -8.09
CA ARG A 137 2.78 -8.93 -9.32
C ARG A 137 2.79 -7.81 -10.37
N GLY A 138 3.94 -7.57 -10.99
CA GLY A 138 4.11 -6.52 -12.00
C GLY A 138 4.25 -5.09 -11.45
N TYR A 139 3.97 -4.87 -10.16
CA TYR A 139 4.18 -3.56 -9.54
C TYR A 139 5.67 -3.30 -9.27
N GLN A 140 6.07 -2.05 -9.43
CA GLN A 140 7.40 -1.57 -9.11
C GLN A 140 7.35 -0.74 -7.82
N GLU A 141 8.35 -0.90 -6.97
CA GLU A 141 8.53 -0.10 -5.76
C GLU A 141 9.95 0.46 -5.80
N ALA A 142 10.10 1.76 -5.53
CA ALA A 142 11.42 2.39 -5.48
C ALA A 142 12.24 1.88 -4.29
N SER A 143 13.56 1.90 -4.41
CA SER A 143 14.44 1.52 -3.30
C SER A 143 14.18 2.40 -2.07
N ILE A 144 13.82 1.77 -0.94
CA ILE A 144 13.58 2.44 0.33
C ILE A 144 14.92 2.85 0.95
N LYS A 145 15.13 4.16 1.09
CA LYS A 145 16.34 4.78 1.65
C LYS A 145 16.06 5.61 2.92
N PHE A 146 14.85 5.49 3.45
CA PHE A 146 14.38 6.20 4.65
C PHE A 146 14.11 5.21 5.79
N ALA A 147 14.09 5.70 7.03
CA ALA A 147 13.82 4.87 8.22
C ALA A 147 12.36 4.40 8.25
N PRO A 148 12.03 3.30 8.96
CA PRO A 148 10.64 2.88 9.14
C PRO A 148 9.74 4.02 9.62
N THR A 149 8.56 4.13 9.02
CA THR A 149 7.61 5.22 9.26
C THR A 149 6.64 4.95 10.43
N PHE A 150 6.75 3.78 11.06
CA PHE A 150 5.94 3.37 12.21
C PHE A 150 6.74 2.44 13.16
N LYS A 151 6.55 2.48 14.49
CA LYS A 151 5.76 3.46 15.27
C LYS A 151 6.67 4.56 15.80
N LEU A 152 6.31 5.81 15.53
CA LEU A 152 7.07 6.96 15.99
C LEU A 152 6.62 7.39 17.39
N VAL A 153 7.54 7.96 18.15
CA VAL A 153 7.22 8.71 19.37
C VAL A 153 6.73 10.08 18.91
N VAL A 154 5.61 10.53 19.47
CA VAL A 154 5.07 11.86 19.15
C VAL A 154 6.10 12.92 19.59
N ASP A 155 6.31 13.94 18.75
CA ASP A 155 7.25 15.06 19.00
C ASP A 155 8.74 14.71 19.06
N SER A 156 9.17 13.59 18.45
CA SER A 156 10.60 13.21 18.38
C SER A 156 11.29 13.56 17.05
N GLY A 157 10.71 14.47 16.26
CA GLY A 157 11.15 14.81 14.90
C GLY A 157 11.69 16.23 14.77
#